data_AF-A0A957EHC9-F1
#
_entry.id   AF-A0A957EHC9-F1
#
_cell.length_a   1.000
_cell.length_b   1.000
_cell.length_c   1.000
_cell.angle_alpha   90.00
_cell.angle_beta   90.00
_cell.angle_gamma   90.00
#
_symmetry.space_group_name_H-M   'P 1'
#
loop_
_entity.id
_entity.type
_entity.pdbx_description
1 polymer ?
#
loop_
_entity_poly.entity_id
_entity_poly.type
_entity_poly.pdbx_seq_one_letter_code
_entity_poly.pdbx_strand_id
1 'polypeptide(L)' 'KAKPHDKHGDVWVDTTRSMQVYEEWKGLTRSAIDTSPDGTRRPFWLKRPLKPIKEAYKLPEKPFGRE' A
#
# COMPACT_ATOMS: atom_id res chain seq x y z
N LYS A 1 -10.15 -0.17 30.53
CA LYS A 1 -9.85 -1.48 31.16
C LYS A 1 -10.92 -2.46 30.73
N ALA A 2 -10.59 -3.76 30.64
CA ALA A 2 -11.58 -4.81 30.39
C ALA A 2 -12.67 -4.80 31.47
N LYS A 3 -13.92 -5.08 31.09
CA LYS A 3 -15.04 -5.24 32.01
C LYS A 3 -14.93 -6.56 32.77
N PRO A 4 -15.60 -6.72 33.94
CA PRO A 4 -15.53 -7.94 34.74
C PRO A 4 -15.95 -9.24 34.03
N HIS A 5 -16.67 -9.14 32.92
CA HIS A 5 -17.15 -10.28 32.14
C HIS A 5 -16.42 -10.48 30.81
N ASP A 6 -15.49 -9.59 30.46
CA ASP A 6 -14.69 -9.71 29.23
C ASP A 6 -13.73 -10.90 29.40
N LYS A 7 -13.75 -11.80 28.42
CA LYS A 7 -12.87 -12.97 28.35
C LYS A 7 -11.80 -12.73 27.29
N HIS A 8 -10.67 -13.41 27.46
CA HIS A 8 -9.65 -13.43 26.41
C HIS A 8 -10.23 -14.06 25.15
N GLY A 9 -10.09 -13.39 24.01
CA GLY A 9 -10.67 -13.81 22.74
C GLY A 9 -12.04 -13.21 22.41
N ASP A 10 -12.66 -12.43 23.31
CA ASP A 10 -13.91 -11.70 23.00
C ASP A 10 -13.73 -10.65 21.89
N VAL A 11 -12.48 -10.22 21.68
CA VAL A 11 -12.07 -9.36 20.58
C VAL A 11 -11.01 -10.09 19.79
N TRP A 12 -11.28 -10.34 18.52
CA TRP A 12 -10.32 -10.88 17.56
C TRP A 12 -10.39 -10.09 16.26
N VAL A 13 -9.33 -10.23 15.45
CA VAL A 13 -9.28 -9.60 14.13
C VAL A 13 -9.88 -10.56 13.11
N ASP A 14 -10.88 -10.10 12.36
CA ASP A 14 -11.29 -10.74 11.12
C ASP A 14 -10.29 -10.37 10.02
N THR A 15 -9.39 -11.29 9.71
CA THR A 15 -8.37 -11.10 8.67
C THR A 15 -8.97 -11.05 7.27
N THR A 16 -10.10 -11.72 7.05
CA THR A 16 -10.82 -11.67 5.77
C THR A 16 -11.41 -10.28 5.55
N ARG A 17 -12.12 -9.75 6.56
CA ARG A 17 -12.68 -8.39 6.49
C ARG A 17 -11.58 -7.32 6.40
N SER A 18 -10.48 -7.51 7.12
CA SER A 18 -9.31 -6.63 7.03
C SER A 18 -8.78 -6.52 5.59
N MET A 19 -8.62 -7.66 4.90
CA MET A 19 -8.18 -7.67 3.50
C MET A 19 -9.20 -7.04 2.55
N GLN A 20 -10.50 -7.25 2.76
CA GLN A 20 -11.54 -6.59 1.95
C GLN A 20 -11.47 -5.06 2.05
N VAL A 21 -11.35 -4.52 3.27
CA VAL A 21 -11.23 -3.06 3.48
C VAL A 21 -9.93 -2.52 2.88
N TYR A 22 -8.83 -3.27 2.97
CA TYR A 22 -7.58 -2.92 2.29
C TYR A 22 -7.77 -2.81 0.76
N GLU A 23 -8.44 -3.78 0.14
CA GLU A 23 -8.72 -3.76 -1.30
C GLU A 23 -9.63 -2.59 -1.70
N GLU A 24 -10.66 -2.28 -0.89
CA GLU A 24 -11.52 -1.10 -1.06
C GLU A 24 -10.67 0.19 -1.06
N TRP A 25 -9.79 0.37 -0.07
CA TRP A 25 -8.92 1.54 0.02
C TRP A 25 -7.90 1.60 -1.10
N LYS A 26 -7.31 0.45 -1.48
CA LYS A 26 -6.37 0.36 -2.61
C LYS A 26 -7.03 0.82 -3.91
N GLY A 27 -8.30 0.46 -4.13
CA GLY A 27 -9.09 0.89 -5.29
C GLY A 27 -9.30 2.41 -5.39
N LEU A 28 -9.23 3.14 -4.26
CA LEU A 28 -9.34 4.60 -4.23
C LEU A 28 -8.02 5.32 -4.57
N THR A 29 -6.89 4.59 -4.59
CA THR A 29 -5.58 5.17 -4.88
C THR A 29 -5.33 5.33 -6.37
N ARG A 30 -4.42 6.25 -6.74
CA ARG A 30 -3.98 6.42 -8.12
C ARG A 30 -2.73 5.62 -8.38
N SER A 31 -2.77 4.78 -9.41
CA SER A 31 -1.61 4.00 -9.82
C SER A 31 -0.52 4.89 -10.41
N ALA A 32 0.73 4.61 -10.02
CA ALA A 32 1.90 5.27 -10.59
C ALA A 32 2.06 4.98 -12.10
N ILE A 33 1.52 3.86 -12.61
CA ILE A 33 1.57 3.55 -14.05
C ILE A 33 0.80 4.60 -14.85
N ASP A 34 -0.40 4.97 -14.38
CA ASP A 34 -1.30 5.83 -15.13
C ASP A 34 -1.07 7.32 -14.81
N THR A 35 -0.51 7.60 -13.63
CA THR A 35 -0.46 8.97 -13.08
C THR A 35 0.95 9.55 -13.07
N SER A 36 1.99 8.73 -13.14
CA SER A 36 3.36 9.24 -13.10
C SER A 36 3.73 9.92 -14.42
N PRO A 37 4.19 11.20 -14.41
CA PRO A 37 4.51 11.92 -15.64
C PRO A 37 5.63 11.29 -16.48
N ASP A 38 6.54 10.57 -15.82
CA ASP A 38 7.74 9.98 -16.42
C ASP A 38 7.79 8.45 -16.26
N GLY A 39 6.68 7.82 -15.88
CA GLY A 39 6.60 6.37 -15.69
C GLY A 39 7.44 5.83 -14.53
N THR A 40 7.93 6.69 -13.64
CA THR A 40 8.67 6.27 -12.45
C THR A 40 7.75 6.07 -11.25
N ARG A 41 8.14 5.22 -10.29
CA ARG A 41 7.42 5.04 -9.02
C ARG A 41 7.22 6.36 -8.28
N ARG A 42 8.18 7.29 -8.39
CA ARG A 42 8.20 8.59 -7.70
C ARG A 42 9.07 9.58 -8.49
N PRO A 43 8.77 10.89 -8.48
CA PRO A 43 9.59 11.86 -9.18
C PRO A 43 11.05 11.91 -8.72
N PHE A 44 11.99 12.00 -9.66
CA PHE A 44 13.43 11.99 -9.36
C PHE A 44 13.95 13.26 -8.69
N TRP A 45 13.30 14.40 -8.92
CA TRP A 45 13.68 15.71 -8.36
C TRP A 45 13.38 15.84 -6.86
N LEU A 46 12.57 14.95 -6.28
CA LEU A 46 12.27 14.98 -4.86
C LEU A 46 13.51 14.57 -4.03
N LYS A 47 14.04 15.50 -3.21
CA LYS A 47 15.18 15.26 -2.30
C LYS A 47 14.81 14.24 -1.21
N ARG A 48 15.75 13.35 -0.87
CA ARG A 48 15.59 12.32 0.17
C ARG A 48 16.93 12.01 0.84
N PRO A 49 16.95 11.65 2.14
CA PRO A 49 18.06 10.93 2.72
C PRO A 49 18.27 9.61 1.98
N LEU A 50 19.54 9.25 1.70
CA LEU A 50 19.91 8.03 0.98
C LEU A 50 19.18 7.88 -0.36
N LYS A 51 19.32 8.88 -1.25
CA LYS A 51 18.68 8.87 -2.57
C LYS A 51 19.08 7.60 -3.35
N PRO A 52 18.11 6.75 -3.74
CA PRO A 52 18.44 5.52 -4.48
C PRO A 52 19.00 5.84 -5.87
N ILE A 53 19.66 4.85 -6.47
CA ILE A 53 20.07 4.87 -7.89
C ILE A 53 18.83 4.95 -8.81
N LYS A 54 19.00 5.43 -10.04
CA LYS A 54 17.89 5.69 -10.97
C LYS A 54 17.07 4.44 -11.28
N GLU A 55 17.72 3.29 -11.35
CA GLU A 55 17.11 2.00 -11.69
C GLU A 55 16.04 1.58 -10.68
N ALA A 56 16.23 1.93 -9.39
CA ALA A 56 15.29 1.63 -8.32
C ALA A 56 13.96 2.40 -8.43
N TYR A 57 13.88 3.40 -9.32
CA TYR A 57 12.67 4.17 -9.56
C TYR A 57 11.77 3.55 -10.62
N LYS A 58 12.26 2.58 -11.40
CA LYS A 58 11.49 1.93 -12.45
C LYS A 58 10.29 1.18 -11.85
N LEU A 59 9.15 1.31 -12.52
CA LEU A 59 8.01 0.42 -12.26
C LEU A 59 8.35 -1.00 -12.72
N PRO A 60 7.76 -2.03 -12.10
CA PRO A 60 7.96 -3.40 -12.55
C PRO A 60 7.26 -3.59 -13.90
N GLU A 61 7.81 -4.46 -14.75
CA GLU A 61 7.21 -4.79 -16.07
C GLU A 61 5.78 -5.34 -15.93
N LYS A 62 5.54 -6.09 -14.85
CA LYS A 62 4.22 -6.61 -14.47
C LYS A 62 3.82 -6.02 -13.12
N PRO A 63 2.98 -4.98 -13.12
CA PRO A 63 2.47 -4.40 -11.90
C PRO A 63 1.56 -5.35 -11.14
N PHE A 64 1.70 -5.35 -9.82
CA PHE A 64 0.86 -6.17 -8.97
C PHE A 64 -0.61 -5.72 -9.06
N GLY A 65 -1.53 -6.68 -9.22
CA GLY A 65 -2.97 -6.43 -9.26
C GLY A 65 -3.48 -5.82 -10.57
N ARG A 66 -2.71 -5.92 -11.66
CA ARG A 66 -3.14 -5.57 -13.01
C ARG A 66 -2.70 -6.65 -14.00
N GLU A 67 -3.66 -7.16 -14.78
CA GLU A 67 -3.43 -7.99 -15.97
C GLU A 67 -3.38 -7.13 -17.22
#